data_AF-A0A1C2IKM6-F1
#
_entry.id   AF-A0A1C2IKM6-F1
#
_cell.length_a   1.000
_cell.length_b   1.000
_cell.length_c   1.000
_cell.angle_alpha   90.00
_cell.angle_beta   90.00
_cell.angle_gamma   90.00
#
_symmetry.space_group_name_H-M   'P 1'
#
loop_
_entity.id
_entity.type
_entity.pdbx_description
1 polymer ?
#
loop_
_entity_poly.entity_id
_entity_poly.type
_entity_poly.pdbx_seq_one_letter_code
_entity_poly.pdbx_strand_id
1 'polypeptide(L)'
;MFAIAFDLTVKEVTKHHPKNVAAAYADIGATLAGFGFRWVQGSIDVCEDEDMANLMDAMDALTDLPWFPSSVRAAQAFWVEQ
;
A
#
# COMPACT_ATOMS: atom_id res chain seq x y z
N MET A 1 0.31 16.98 1.89
CA MET A 1 0.99 15.70 1.61
C MET A 1 -0.04 14.63 1.29
N PHE A 2 0.33 13.52 0.67
CA PHE A 2 -0.56 12.37 0.52
C PHE A 2 -0.29 11.29 1.55
N ALA A 3 -1.33 10.54 1.92
CA ALA A 3 -1.24 9.33 2.72
C ALA A 3 -2.02 8.20 2.05
N ILE A 4 -1.47 6.99 2.04
CA ILE A 4 -2.17 5.77 1.67
C ILE A 4 -2.33 4.93 2.94
N ALA A 5 -3.56 4.51 3.21
CA ALA A 5 -3.88 3.54 4.26
C ALA A 5 -4.55 2.31 3.66
N PHE A 6 -4.22 1.13 4.19
CA PHE A 6 -4.80 -0.12 3.71
C PHE A 6 -5.13 -1.12 4.84
N ASP A 7 -6.12 -1.97 4.59
CA ASP A 7 -6.49 -3.10 5.46
C ASP A 7 -6.42 -4.40 4.65
N LEU A 8 -5.75 -5.40 5.22
CA LEU A 8 -5.58 -6.73 4.62
C LEU A 8 -6.39 -7.77 5.38
N THR A 9 -7.09 -8.63 4.64
CA THR A 9 -7.71 -9.81 5.23
C THR A 9 -6.65 -10.88 5.44
N VAL A 10 -6.17 -11.06 6.68
CA VAL A 10 -5.12 -12.03 7.05
C VAL A 10 -5.35 -13.43 6.47
N LYS A 11 -6.60 -13.90 6.46
CA LYS A 11 -6.98 -15.20 5.89
C LYS A 11 -6.69 -15.27 4.39
N GLU A 12 -7.02 -14.23 3.65
CA GLU A 12 -6.78 -14.19 2.20
C GLU A 12 -5.29 -13.97 1.90
N VAL A 13 -4.59 -13.14 2.67
CA VAL A 13 -3.13 -13.01 2.56
C VAL A 13 -2.45 -14.37 2.75
N THR A 14 -2.84 -15.12 3.78
CA THR A 14 -2.27 -16.45 4.07
C THR A 14 -2.53 -17.45 2.94
N LYS A 15 -3.61 -17.27 2.18
CA LYS A 15 -4.00 -18.15 1.08
C LYS A 15 -3.35 -17.77 -0.25
N HIS A 16 -3.18 -16.48 -0.51
CA HIS A 16 -2.79 -15.94 -1.81
C HIS A 16 -1.33 -15.46 -1.87
N HIS A 17 -0.75 -15.04 -0.75
CA HIS A 17 0.64 -14.60 -0.68
C HIS A 17 1.59 -15.81 -0.64
N PRO A 18 2.69 -15.83 -1.42
CA PRO A 18 3.61 -16.97 -1.51
C PRO A 18 4.43 -17.24 -0.22
N LYS A 19 4.42 -16.30 0.72
CA LYS A 19 5.19 -16.36 1.98
C LYS A 19 4.29 -16.28 3.21
N ASN A 20 4.27 -15.13 3.89
CA ASN A 20 3.47 -14.90 5.09
C ASN A 20 2.99 -13.45 5.13
N VAL A 21 2.17 -13.12 6.12
CA VAL A 21 1.60 -11.78 6.28
C VAL A 21 2.67 -10.72 6.45
N ALA A 22 3.74 -10.98 7.22
CA ALA A 22 4.81 -10.00 7.41
C ALA A 22 5.54 -9.68 6.09
N ALA A 23 5.76 -10.68 5.24
CA ALA A 23 6.32 -10.48 3.91
C ALA A 23 5.36 -9.68 3.00
N ALA A 24 4.05 -9.86 3.13
CA ALA A 24 3.06 -9.09 2.38
C ALA A 24 3.13 -7.58 2.71
N TYR A 25 3.27 -7.23 3.99
CA TYR A 25 3.51 -5.84 4.40
C TYR A 25 4.84 -5.30 3.89
N ALA A 26 5.90 -6.13 3.85
CA ALA A 26 7.19 -5.75 3.30
C ALA A 26 7.13 -5.49 1.79
N ASP A 27 6.40 -6.33 1.03
CA ASP A 27 6.20 -6.16 -0.40
C ASP A 27 5.42 -4.87 -0.72
N ILE A 28 4.37 -4.56 0.06
CA ILE A 28 3.63 -3.29 -0.05
C ILE A 28 4.55 -2.09 0.23
N GLY A 29 5.28 -2.11 1.36
CA GLY A 29 6.18 -1.02 1.72
C GLY A 29 7.30 -0.81 0.69
N ALA A 30 7.85 -1.89 0.14
CA ALA A 30 8.86 -1.81 -0.93
C ALA A 30 8.28 -1.24 -2.24
N THR A 31 7.04 -1.60 -2.58
CA THR A 31 6.33 -1.07 -3.75
C THR A 31 6.10 0.43 -3.60
N LEU A 32 5.52 0.85 -2.47
CA LEU A 32 5.22 2.25 -2.17
C LEU A 32 6.48 3.13 -2.04
N ALA A 33 7.57 2.58 -1.50
CA ALA A 33 8.86 3.28 -1.44
C ALA A 33 9.41 3.65 -2.82
N GLY A 34 9.08 2.88 -3.87
CA GLY A 34 9.42 3.21 -5.27
C GLY A 34 8.80 4.52 -5.77
N PHE A 35 7.71 4.96 -5.15
CA PHE A 35 6.97 6.20 -5.46
C PHE A 35 7.19 7.31 -4.43
N GLY A 36 8.18 7.14 -3.53
CA GLY A 36 8.50 8.13 -2.50
C GLY A 36 7.55 8.13 -1.29
N PHE A 37 6.67 7.13 -1.17
CA PHE A 37 5.89 6.92 0.04
C PHE A 37 6.75 6.26 1.12
N ARG A 38 6.69 6.77 2.35
CA ARG A 38 7.39 6.23 3.51
C ARG A 38 6.43 5.76 4.57
N TRP A 39 6.72 4.60 5.15
CA TRP A 39 5.96 4.06 6.27
C TRP A 39 6.06 4.97 7.50
N VAL A 40 4.93 5.15 8.20
CA VAL A 40 4.86 5.92 9.44
C VAL A 40 4.41 5.05 10.61
N GLN A 41 3.20 4.49 10.51
CA GLN A 41 2.63 3.66 11.56
C GLN A 41 1.57 2.71 11.01
N GLY A 42 1.59 1.46 11.45
CA GLY A 42 0.58 0.47 11.08
C GLY A 42 0.60 0.19 9.58
N SER A 43 -0.52 0.45 8.91
CA SER A 43 -0.67 0.30 7.47
C SER A 43 -0.74 1.65 6.75
N ILE A 44 -0.04 2.67 7.27
CA ILE A 44 -0.07 4.04 6.74
C ILE A 44 1.31 4.42 6.21
N ASP A 45 1.31 4.79 4.93
CA ASP A 45 2.46 5.31 4.21
C ASP A 45 2.16 6.73 3.71
N VAL A 46 3.12 7.65 3.81
CA VAL A 46 2.95 9.08 3.46
C VAL A 46 3.96 9.53 2.43
N CYS A 47 3.57 10.45 1.55
CA CYS A 47 4.44 11.09 0.57
C CYS A 47 4.30 12.60 0.67
N GLU A 48 5.43 13.32 0.77
CA GLU A 48 5.44 14.79 0.78
C GLU A 48 5.14 15.37 -0.60
N ASP A 49 5.35 14.58 -1.66
CA ASP A 49 4.97 14.94 -3.03
C ASP A 49 3.44 14.91 -3.17
N GLU A 50 2.88 16.01 -3.68
CA GLU A 50 1.44 16.18 -3.92
C GLU A 50 1.06 15.98 -5.40
N ASP A 51 1.94 15.36 -6.19
CA ASP A 51 1.59 14.91 -7.54
C ASP A 51 0.56 13.77 -7.51
N MET A 52 -0.64 14.07 -7.97
CA MET A 52 -1.74 13.11 -8.05
C MET A 52 -1.46 11.98 -9.05
N ALA A 53 -0.66 12.21 -10.10
CA ALA A 53 -0.27 11.16 -11.04
C ALA A 53 0.60 10.11 -10.33
N ASN A 54 1.59 10.55 -9.55
CA ASN A 54 2.44 9.66 -8.75
C ASN A 54 1.61 8.86 -7.72
N LEU A 55 0.61 9.48 -7.10
CA LEU A 55 -0.32 8.78 -6.21
C LEU A 55 -1.10 7.67 -6.93
N MET A 56 -1.62 7.96 -8.13
CA MET A 56 -2.37 6.98 -8.92
C MET A 56 -1.47 5.84 -9.39
N ASP A 57 -0.27 6.14 -9.88
CA ASP A 57 0.71 5.12 -10.29
C ASP A 57 1.11 4.21 -9.11
N ALA A 58 1.26 4.77 -7.91
CA ALA A 58 1.53 3.97 -6.70
C ALA A 58 0.38 3.02 -6.35
N MET A 59 -0.87 3.47 -6.49
CA MET A 59 -2.06 2.63 -6.28
C MET A 59 -2.17 1.54 -7.34
N ASP A 60 -1.90 1.86 -8.61
CA ASP A 60 -1.90 0.88 -9.70
C ASP A 60 -0.82 -0.19 -9.47
N ALA A 61 0.39 0.21 -9.07
CA ALA A 61 1.47 -0.72 -8.73
C ALA A 61 1.13 -1.66 -7.58
N LEU A 62 0.33 -1.23 -6.60
CA LEU A 62 -0.20 -2.14 -5.58
C LEU A 62 -1.16 -3.18 -6.17
N THR A 63 -2.00 -2.79 -7.12
CA THR A 63 -2.92 -3.73 -7.78
C THR A 63 -2.21 -4.75 -8.68
N ASP A 64 -1.03 -4.40 -9.19
CA ASP A 64 -0.18 -5.30 -9.97
C ASP A 64 0.47 -6.42 -9.14
N LEU A 65 0.53 -6.29 -7.81
CA LEU A 65 0.94 -7.37 -6.93
C LEU A 65 -0.09 -8.52 -7.01
N PRO A 66 0.26 -9.72 -7.51
CA PRO A 66 -0.75 -10.74 -7.89
C PRO A 66 -1.67 -11.21 -6.74
N TRP A 67 -1.22 -11.08 -5.50
CA TRP A 67 -1.95 -11.48 -4.30
C TRP A 67 -2.77 -10.34 -3.68
N PHE A 68 -2.45 -9.08 -4.00
CA PHE A 68 -2.97 -7.91 -3.30
C PHE A 68 -4.45 -7.68 -3.57
N PRO A 69 -4.97 -7.70 -4.82
CA PRO A 69 -6.40 -7.52 -5.08
C PRO A 69 -7.29 -8.57 -4.40
N SER A 70 -6.79 -9.80 -4.19
CA SER A 70 -7.52 -10.85 -3.50
C SER A 70 -7.49 -10.73 -1.97
N SER A 71 -6.55 -9.92 -1.44
CA SER A 71 -6.25 -9.85 -0.01
C SER A 71 -6.63 -8.51 0.62
N VAL A 72 -6.71 -7.44 -0.17
CA VAL A 72 -7.05 -6.10 0.31
C VAL A 72 -8.56 -6.01 0.59
N ARG A 73 -8.90 -5.54 1.79
CA ARG A 73 -10.28 -5.21 2.16
C ARG A 73 -10.62 -3.77 1.79
N ALA A 74 -9.68 -2.87 2.03
CA ALA A 74 -9.78 -1.46 1.68
C ALA A 74 -8.37 -0.90 1.46
N ALA A 75 -8.22 -0.05 0.46
CA ALA A 75 -7.08 0.84 0.30
C ALA A 75 -7.61 2.23 -0.03
N GLN A 76 -7.14 3.24 0.67
CA GLN A 76 -7.64 4.60 0.61
C GLN A 76 -6.47 5.57 0.58
N ALA A 77 -6.57 6.56 -0.31
CA ALA A 77 -5.66 7.68 -0.35
C ALA A 77 -6.33 8.92 0.27
N PHE A 78 -5.54 9.72 0.97
CA PHE A 78 -5.97 10.94 1.64
C PHE A 78 -5.02 12.07 1.27
N TRP A 79 -5.58 13.25 1.05
CA TRP A 79 -4.81 14.47 1.14
C TRP A 79 -4.81 14.94 2.60
N VAL A 80 -3.62 15.20 3.13
CA VAL A 80 -3.41 15.59 4.51
C VAL A 80 -2.97 17.05 4.53
N GLU A 81 -3.84 17.91 5.06
CA GLU A 81 -3.56 19.32 5.37
C GLU A 81 -2.69 19.43 6.63
N GLN A 82 -1.82 20.44 6.66
CA GLN A 82 -0.97 20.78 7.80
C GLN A 82 -1.67 21.75 8.76
#